data_AF-A0AAE1UNX7-F1
#
_entry.id   AF-A0AAE1UNX7-F1
#
_cell.length_a   1.000
_cell.length_b   1.000
_cell.length_c   1.000
_cell.angle_alpha   90.00
_cell.angle_beta   90.00
_cell.angle_gamma   90.00
#
_symmetry.space_group_name_H-M   'P 1'
#
loop_
_entity.id
_entity.type
_entity.pdbx_description
1 polymer ?
#
loop_
_entity_poly.entity_id
_entity_poly.type
_entity_poly.pdbx_seq_one_letter_code
_entity_poly.pdbx_strand_id
1 'polypeptide(L)'
;MAAQYALATNISTSLNNFQVMESQDKNNIMRATKEAVVTLKDVLEGKHDKVNEDKLRCSKVPRERWWSSFLHVVEGLAVMSRLTQNKVPLLGNGLEEGSEHQNPDEM
;
A
#
# COMPACT_ATOMS: atom_id res chain seq x y z
N MET A 1 -12.45 8.97 14.72
CA MET A 1 -11.72 10.11 14.11
C MET A 1 -10.21 9.90 14.06
N ALA A 2 -9.53 9.42 15.12
CA ALA A 2 -8.08 9.15 15.04
C ALA A 2 -7.68 8.01 14.08
N ALA A 3 -8.45 6.91 14.06
CA ALA A 3 -8.14 5.74 13.22
C ALA A 3 -8.26 6.02 11.70
N GLN A 4 -9.27 6.80 11.28
CA GLN A 4 -9.44 7.18 9.87
C GLN A 4 -8.33 8.12 9.39
N TYR A 5 -7.91 9.04 10.26
CA TYR A 5 -6.79 9.94 9.99
C TYR A 5 -5.46 9.18 9.89
N ALA A 6 -5.16 8.29 10.82
CA ALA A 6 -3.96 7.45 10.79
C ALA A 6 -3.92 6.54 9.54
N LEU A 7 -5.09 6.12 9.06
CA LEU A 7 -5.19 5.35 7.82
C LEU A 7 -4.93 6.22 6.58
N ALA A 8 -5.51 7.42 6.54
CA ALA A 8 -5.27 8.39 5.46
C ALA A 8 -3.78 8.78 5.36
N THR A 9 -3.07 8.91 6.49
CA THR A 9 -1.63 9.19 6.49
C THR A 9 -0.81 8.02 5.93
N ASN A 10 -1.14 6.78 6.29
CA ASN A 10 -0.46 5.59 5.74
C ASN A 10 -0.67 5.46 4.22
N ILE A 11 -1.89 5.74 3.75
CA ILE A 11 -2.21 5.81 2.32
C ILE A 11 -1.35 6.88 1.62
N SER A 12 -1.21 8.07 2.24
CA SER A 12 -0.39 9.15 1.71
C SER A 12 1.09 8.77 1.56
N THR A 13 1.65 8.02 2.53
CA THR A 13 3.02 7.50 2.43
C THR A 13 3.16 6.50 1.28
N SER A 14 2.18 5.62 1.08
CA SER A 14 2.17 4.69 -0.05
C SER A 14 2.07 5.42 -1.40
N LEU A 15 1.35 6.54 -1.48
CA LEU A 15 1.25 7.38 -2.68
C LEU A 15 2.59 8.01 -3.08
N ASN A 16 3.41 8.42 -2.11
CA ASN A 16 4.75 8.97 -2.38
C ASN A 16 5.66 7.94 -3.08
N ASN A 17 5.57 6.66 -2.70
CA ASN A 17 6.31 5.60 -3.37
C ASN A 17 5.85 5.38 -4.82
N PHE A 18 4.57 5.65 -5.14
CA PHE A 18 4.06 5.63 -6.52
C PHE A 18 4.54 6.82 -7.36
N GLN A 19 4.84 7.97 -6.75
CA GLN A 19 5.30 9.15 -7.46
C GLN A 19 6.70 8.97 -8.07
N VAL A 20 7.55 8.16 -7.43
CA VAL A 20 8.85 7.72 -7.99
C VAL A 20 8.67 6.81 -9.21
N MET A 21 7.49 6.21 -9.36
CA MET A 21 7.13 5.28 -10.43
C MET A 21 6.26 5.95 -11.51
N GLU A 22 6.39 7.27 -11.76
CA GLU A 22 5.54 7.95 -12.74
C GLU A 22 6.08 7.72 -14.17
N SER A 23 5.52 6.75 -14.90
CA SER A 23 5.76 6.61 -16.34
C SER A 23 4.79 7.51 -17.12
N GLN A 24 5.25 8.05 -18.25
CA GLN A 24 4.57 9.07 -19.04
C GLN A 24 3.28 8.59 -19.74
N ASP A 25 2.92 7.31 -19.60
CA ASP A 25 1.81 6.70 -20.32
C ASP A 25 0.47 6.97 -19.64
N LYS A 26 -0.43 7.61 -20.40
CA LYS A 26 -1.75 8.04 -19.94
C LYS A 26 -2.72 6.87 -19.71
N ASN A 27 -2.41 5.66 -20.15
CA ASN A 27 -3.28 4.49 -19.95
C ASN A 27 -2.61 3.39 -19.13
N ASN A 28 -1.72 3.78 -18.21
CA ASN A 28 -1.00 2.84 -17.35
C ASN A 28 -1.81 2.48 -16.09
N ILE A 29 -1.87 1.19 -15.76
CA ILE A 29 -2.42 0.64 -14.52
C ILE A 29 -1.89 1.34 -13.26
N MET A 30 -0.63 1.81 -13.29
CA MET A 30 -0.03 2.54 -12.16
C MET A 30 -0.67 3.90 -11.93
N ARG A 31 -1.05 4.63 -12.99
CA ARG A 31 -1.78 5.91 -12.85
C ARG A 31 -3.18 5.68 -12.31
N ALA A 32 -3.89 4.69 -12.86
CA ALA A 32 -5.22 4.32 -12.37
C ALA A 32 -5.19 3.92 -10.89
N THR A 33 -4.14 3.19 -10.47
CA THR A 33 -3.91 2.83 -9.07
C THR A 33 -3.69 4.08 -8.21
N LYS A 34 -2.85 5.03 -8.64
CA LYS A 34 -2.63 6.31 -7.95
C LYS A 34 -3.92 7.10 -7.77
N GLU A 35 -4.72 7.26 -8.83
CA GLU A 35 -6.01 7.96 -8.79
C GLU A 35 -7.02 7.29 -7.84
N ALA A 36 -7.09 5.96 -7.85
CA ALA A 36 -7.94 5.19 -6.93
C ALA A 36 -7.52 5.40 -5.47
N VAL A 37 -6.21 5.42 -5.19
CA VAL A 37 -5.67 5.62 -3.85
C VAL A 37 -5.88 7.07 -3.35
N VAL A 38 -5.77 8.07 -4.24
CA VAL A 38 -6.14 9.46 -3.92
C VAL A 38 -7.63 9.55 -3.57
N THR A 39 -8.49 8.94 -4.37
CA THR A 39 -9.93 8.90 -4.11
C THR A 39 -10.24 8.26 -2.76
N LEU A 40 -9.55 7.17 -2.42
CA LEU A 40 -9.70 6.48 -1.13
C LEU A 40 -9.34 7.41 0.05
N LYS A 41 -8.25 8.18 -0.07
CA LYS A 41 -7.85 9.18 0.92
C LYS A 41 -8.89 10.28 1.06
N ASP A 42 -9.38 10.84 -0.05
CA ASP A 42 -10.38 11.91 -0.02
C ASP A 42 -11.70 11.44 0.62
N VAL A 43 -12.08 10.18 0.41
CA VAL A 43 -13.23 9.54 1.08
C VAL A 43 -13.00 9.43 2.59
N LEU A 44 -11.81 9.04 3.05
CA LEU A 44 -11.46 8.99 4.48
C LEU A 44 -11.38 10.36 5.15
N GLU A 45 -10.99 11.40 4.41
CA GLU A 45 -10.98 12.79 4.87
C GLU A 45 -12.40 13.40 4.90
N GLY A 46 -13.43 12.65 4.47
CA GLY A 46 -14.82 13.10 4.45
C GLY A 46 -15.15 14.05 3.31
N LYS A 47 -14.26 14.25 2.32
CA LYS A 47 -14.51 15.14 1.17
C LYS A 47 -15.68 14.68 0.30
N HIS A 48 -15.99 13.39 0.35
CA HIS A 48 -17.09 12.78 -0.39
C HIS A 48 -18.33 12.50 0.48
N ASP A 49 -18.36 12.90 1.76
CA ASP A 49 -19.43 12.53 2.69
C ASP A 49 -20.82 12.94 2.20
N LYS A 50 -20.97 14.15 1.68
CA LYS A 50 -22.27 14.65 1.18
C LYS A 50 -22.79 13.85 -0.02
N VAL A 51 -21.93 13.65 -1.02
CA VAL A 51 -22.26 12.87 -2.23
C VAL A 51 -22.56 11.42 -1.88
N ASN A 52 -21.78 10.84 -0.96
CA ASN A 52 -21.98 9.47 -0.51
C ASN A 52 -23.28 9.33 0.27
N GLU A 53 -23.59 10.27 1.18
CA GLU A 53 -24.84 10.25 1.95
C GLU A 53 -26.07 10.33 1.06
N ASP A 54 -26.08 11.22 0.06
CA ASP A 54 -27.18 11.32 -0.89
C ASP A 54 -27.35 10.02 -1.71
N LYS A 55 -26.25 9.41 -2.17
CA LYS A 55 -26.29 8.13 -2.89
C LYS A 55 -26.70 6.96 -2.00
N LEU A 56 -26.24 6.91 -0.75
CA LEU A 56 -26.58 5.89 0.24
C LEU A 56 -28.06 5.96 0.60
N ARG A 57 -28.61 7.19 0.73
CA ARG A 57 -30.04 7.41 0.94
C ARG A 57 -30.86 6.90 -0.25
N CYS A 58 -30.47 7.22 -1.48
CA CYS A 58 -31.14 6.73 -2.69
C CYS A 58 -31.09 5.21 -2.85
N SER A 59 -29.98 4.59 -2.43
CA SER A 59 -29.78 3.13 -2.49
C SER A 59 -30.28 2.38 -1.25
N LYS A 60 -30.85 3.08 -0.26
CA LYS A 60 -31.32 2.54 1.02
C LYS A 60 -30.24 1.75 1.79
N VAL A 61 -28.98 2.12 1.61
CA VAL A 61 -27.86 1.51 2.33
C VAL A 61 -27.58 2.32 3.59
N PRO A 62 -27.59 1.71 4.79
CA PRO A 62 -27.21 2.40 6.01
C PRO A 62 -25.76 2.91 5.94
N ARG A 63 -25.52 4.15 6.39
CA ARG A 63 -24.20 4.77 6.42
C ARG A 63 -23.17 3.91 7.16
N GLU A 64 -23.56 3.33 8.29
CA GLU A 64 -22.68 2.45 9.08
C GLU A 64 -22.29 1.19 8.32
N ARG A 65 -23.22 0.59 7.56
CA ARG A 65 -22.97 -0.61 6.77
C ARG A 65 -22.01 -0.34 5.62
N TRP A 66 -22.17 0.81 4.96
CA TRP A 66 -21.22 1.29 3.96
C TRP A 66 -19.82 1.45 4.57
N TRP A 67 -19.73 2.10 5.73
CA TRP A 67 -18.46 2.38 6.38
C TRP A 67 -17.76 1.13 6.91
N SER A 68 -18.51 0.20 7.49
CA SER A 68 -18.00 -1.12 7.87
C SER A 68 -17.45 -1.89 6.66
N SER A 69 -18.17 -1.91 5.54
CA SER A 69 -17.72 -2.61 4.33
C SER A 69 -16.46 -1.97 3.74
N PHE A 70 -16.42 -0.64 3.70
CA PHE A 70 -15.27 0.12 3.22
C PHE A 70 -14.01 -0.13 4.07
N LEU A 71 -14.14 -0.08 5.40
CA LEU A 71 -13.01 -0.32 6.31
C LEU A 71 -12.46 -1.75 6.18
N HIS A 72 -13.30 -2.77 6.04
CA HIS A 72 -12.84 -4.15 5.80
C HIS A 72 -11.98 -4.29 4.53
N VAL A 73 -12.32 -3.59 3.45
CA VAL A 73 -11.50 -3.59 2.22
C VAL A 73 -10.12 -3.01 2.51
N VAL A 74 -10.07 -1.88 3.23
CA VAL A 74 -8.80 -1.23 3.56
C VAL A 74 -7.96 -2.09 4.53
N GLU A 75 -8.59 -2.75 5.50
CA GLU A 75 -7.94 -3.71 6.38
C GLU A 75 -7.34 -4.88 5.60
N GLY A 76 -8.09 -5.45 4.64
CA GLY A 76 -7.61 -6.51 3.76
C GLY A 76 -6.37 -6.09 2.96
N LEU A 77 -6.38 -4.87 2.41
CA LEU A 77 -5.21 -4.29 1.72
C LEU A 77 -4.02 -4.14 2.67
N ALA A 78 -4.24 -3.68 3.90
CA ALA A 78 -3.18 -3.55 4.90
C ALA A 78 -2.59 -4.91 5.34
N VAL A 79 -3.41 -5.96 5.42
CA VAL A 79 -2.94 -7.34 5.68
C VAL A 79 -2.07 -7.83 4.51
N MET A 80 -2.54 -7.65 3.26
CA MET A 80 -1.77 -8.04 2.07
C MET A 80 -0.44 -7.30 1.96
N SER A 81 -0.41 -6.00 2.28
CA SER A 81 0.83 -5.21 2.29
C SER A 81 1.89 -5.78 3.25
N ARG A 82 1.47 -6.18 4.46
CA ARG A 82 2.35 -6.79 5.47
C ARG A 82 2.87 -8.16 5.05
N LEU A 83 2.03 -8.99 4.41
CA LEU A 83 2.46 -10.30 3.90
C LEU A 83 3.57 -10.18 2.85
N THR A 84 3.55 -9.13 2.03
CA THR A 84 4.60 -8.88 1.03
C THR A 84 5.91 -8.41 1.68
N GLN A 85 5.82 -7.60 2.75
CA GLN A 85 7.00 -7.12 3.48
C GLN A 85 7.67 -8.20 4.34
N ASN A 86 6.90 -9.16 4.86
CA ASN A 86 7.43 -10.25 5.67
C ASN A 86 8.13 -11.37 4.86
N LYS A 87 8.20 -11.27 3.53
CA LYS A 87 8.88 -12.27 2.67
C LYS A 87 10.37 -12.02 2.40
N VAL A 88 10.96 -10.95 2.95
CA VAL A 88 12.40 -10.68 2.85
C VAL A 88 12.84 -10.18 4.23
N PRO A 89 13.56 -10.96 5.07
CA PRO A 89 14.90 -11.50 4.75
C PRO A 89 15.31 -12.84 5.47
N LEU A 90 15.67 -13.91 4.73
CA LEU A 90 16.59 -14.97 5.21
C LEU A 90 17.05 -15.94 4.08
N LEU A 91 17.70 -15.46 3.01
CA LEU A 91 18.51 -16.36 2.15
C LEU A 91 19.63 -15.62 1.37
N GLY A 92 20.23 -14.63 2.01
CA GLY A 92 21.60 -14.22 1.75
C GLY A 92 22.11 -13.97 3.16
N ASN A 93 23.03 -14.73 3.72
CA ASN A 93 24.43 -14.71 3.34
C ASN A 93 25.06 -16.00 3.89
N GLY A 94 25.61 -16.83 3.03
CA GLY A 94 26.46 -17.98 3.38
C GLY A 94 27.68 -17.93 2.50
N LEU A 95 28.68 -17.18 2.97
CA LEU A 95 29.96 -16.86 2.37
C LEU A 95 30.61 -18.02 1.61
N GLU A 96 31.00 -17.73 0.37
CA GLU A 96 32.00 -18.50 -0.37
C GLU A 96 33.37 -18.15 0.22
N GLU A 97 33.87 -18.99 1.13
CA GLU A 97 35.30 -18.96 1.48
C GLU A 97 36.08 -19.71 0.41
N GLY A 98 36.69 -18.94 -0.49
CA GLY A 98 37.78 -19.40 -1.34
C GLY A 98 38.93 -19.88 -0.45
N SER A 99 39.15 -21.19 -0.43
CA SER A 99 40.39 -21.76 0.08
C SER A 99 41.48 -21.59 -0.97
N GLU A 100 42.12 -20.42 -1.02
CA GLU A 100 43.45 -20.30 -1.63
C GLU A 100 44.46 -21.00 -0.71
N HIS A 101 44.85 -22.20 -1.12
CA HIS A 101 45.90 -22.98 -0.48
C HIS A 101 47.24 -22.26 -0.73
N GLN A 102 47.72 -21.55 0.29
CA GLN A 102 49.03 -20.92 0.32
C GLN A 102 50.10 -22.01 0.28
N ASN A 103 50.95 -21.97 -0.75
CA ASN A 103 52.06 -22.89 -0.96
C ASN A 103 53.32 -22.27 -0.34
N PRO A 104 53.97 -22.87 0.67
CA PRO A 104 55.28 -22.44 1.10
C PRO A 104 56.32 -23.49 0.71
N ASP A 105 57.21 -23.19 -0.22
CA ASP A 105 58.60 -23.66 -0.15
C ASP A 105 59.45 -22.91 -1.18
N GLU A 106 60.05 -21.81 -0.73
CA GLU A 106 61.26 -21.25 -1.32
C GLU A 106 62.23 -20.94 -0.16
N MET A 107 63.04 -21.94 0.21
CA MET A 107 64.49 -21.85 0.47
C MET A 107 65.06 -23.18 0.97
#